data_AF-A0A346CCN1-F1
#
_entry.id   AF-A0A346CCN1-F1
#
_cell.length_a   1.000
_cell.length_b   1.000
_cell.length_c   1.000
_cell.angle_alpha   90.00
_cell.angle_beta   90.00
_cell.angle_gamma   90.00
#
_symmetry.space_group_name_H-M   'P 1'
#
loop_
_entity.id
_entity.type
_entity.pdbx_description
1 polymer ?
#
loop_
_entity_poly.entity_id
_entity_poly.type
_entity_poly.pdbx_seq_one_letter_code
_entity_poly.pdbx_strand_id
1 'polypeptide(L)'
;MNTQGSPTEADTEDIKAIEHVVATVERTQRDKDAEGFLSLFRPDALWTTGHGKVLLGLDAISEFTRAVLPQAVWDGDVTYEVIHTQFLRPDVAAVKVRQVYHSAEGDTEGAPLYVMTRQDDGRWLLHACQNTEVRSG
;
A
#
# COMPACT_ATOMS: atom_id res chain seq x y z
N MET A 1 0.36 -6.44 -30.38
CA MET A 1 0.32 -4.98 -30.52
C MET A 1 -0.73 -4.49 -29.55
N ASN A 2 -0.34 -4.18 -28.31
CA ASN A 2 -1.28 -3.74 -27.29
C ASN A 2 -1.52 -2.25 -27.50
N THR A 3 -2.70 -1.90 -27.99
CA THR A 3 -3.17 -0.51 -28.00
C THR A 3 -3.52 -0.13 -26.57
N GLN A 4 -2.55 0.42 -25.83
CA GLN A 4 -2.87 1.27 -24.69
C GLN A 4 -3.61 2.49 -25.26
N GLY A 5 -4.95 2.45 -25.20
CA GLY A 5 -5.74 3.65 -25.35
C GLY A 5 -5.33 4.65 -24.27
N SER A 6 -5.37 5.94 -24.59
CA SER A 6 -5.16 7.00 -23.61
C SER A 6 -6.12 6.78 -22.41
N PRO A 7 -5.68 7.06 -21.17
CA PRO A 7 -6.52 6.92 -19.99
C PRO A 7 -7.83 7.69 -20.16
N THR A 8 -8.94 7.11 -19.74
CA THR A 8 -10.22 7.82 -19.69
C THR A 8 -10.24 8.83 -18.53
N GLU A 9 -11.19 9.76 -18.52
CA GLU A 9 -11.37 10.68 -17.39
C GLU A 9 -11.68 9.91 -16.09
N ALA A 10 -12.46 8.83 -16.19
CA ALA A 10 -12.73 7.93 -15.06
C ALA A 10 -11.43 7.28 -14.54
N ASP A 11 -10.58 6.79 -15.44
CA ASP A 11 -9.27 6.22 -15.05
C ASP A 11 -8.40 7.27 -14.36
N THR A 12 -8.48 8.54 -14.79
CA THR A 12 -7.71 9.64 -14.19
C THR A 12 -8.13 9.94 -12.76
N GLU A 13 -9.45 9.98 -12.49
CA GLU A 13 -9.95 10.18 -11.12
C GLU A 13 -9.68 8.97 -10.23
N ASP A 14 -9.78 7.75 -10.75
CA ASP A 14 -9.42 6.53 -10.03
C ASP A 14 -7.92 6.48 -9.70
N ILE A 15 -7.05 6.90 -10.62
CA ILE A 15 -5.60 7.00 -10.37
C ILE A 15 -5.34 7.97 -9.21
N LYS A 16 -5.94 9.17 -9.21
CA LYS A 16 -5.78 10.14 -8.11
C LYS A 16 -6.29 9.58 -6.78
N ALA A 17 -7.41 8.84 -6.79
CA ALA A 17 -7.94 8.22 -5.58
C ALA A 17 -7.00 7.13 -5.05
N ILE A 18 -6.40 6.32 -5.93
CA ILE A 18 -5.38 5.33 -5.58
C ILE A 18 -4.12 6.00 -5.01
N GLU A 19 -3.63 7.05 -5.66
CA GLU A 19 -2.49 7.84 -5.19
C GLU A 19 -2.76 8.43 -3.79
N HIS A 20 -3.99 8.90 -3.55
CA HIS A 20 -4.40 9.41 -2.24
C HIS A 20 -4.37 8.33 -1.14
N VAL A 21 -4.76 7.08 -1.47
CA VAL A 21 -4.63 5.96 -0.53
C VAL A 21 -3.16 5.70 -0.21
N VAL A 22 -2.27 5.68 -1.21
CA VAL A 22 -0.83 5.47 -0.98
C VAL A 22 -0.20 6.61 -0.19
N ALA A 23 -0.58 7.87 -0.46
CA ALA A 23 -0.17 9.01 0.35
C ALA A 23 -0.67 8.90 1.80
N THR A 24 -1.86 8.30 2.01
CA THR A 24 -2.36 8.03 3.36
C THR A 24 -1.62 6.88 4.05
N VAL A 25 -1.20 5.85 3.31
CA VAL A 25 -0.25 4.84 3.83
C VAL A 25 1.02 5.52 4.30
N GLU A 26 1.63 6.38 3.50
CA GLU A 26 2.86 7.11 3.88
C GLU A 26 2.67 7.90 5.19
N ARG A 27 1.62 8.72 5.25
CA ARG A 27 1.31 9.54 6.43
C ARG A 27 1.12 8.68 7.68
N THR A 28 0.27 7.65 7.60
CA THR A 28 -0.04 6.79 8.75
C THR A 28 1.18 6.00 9.21
N GLN A 29 2.09 5.65 8.30
CA GLN A 29 3.35 5.00 8.65
C GLN A 29 4.30 5.98 9.36
N ARG A 30 4.49 7.20 8.84
CA ARG A 30 5.29 8.25 9.50
C ARG A 30 4.77 8.59 10.90
N ASP A 31 3.46 8.77 11.02
CA ASP A 31 2.79 9.13 12.28
C ASP A 31 2.64 7.93 13.23
N LYS A 32 2.98 6.72 12.77
CA LYS A 32 2.74 5.44 13.46
C LYS A 32 1.26 5.28 13.88
N ASP A 33 0.36 5.79 13.07
CA ASP A 33 -1.09 5.77 13.27
C ASP A 33 -1.68 4.44 12.81
N ALA A 34 -1.79 3.51 13.76
CA ALA A 34 -2.35 2.18 13.51
C ALA A 34 -3.79 2.23 13.01
N GLU A 35 -4.66 3.07 13.59
CA GLU A 35 -6.07 3.08 13.21
C GLU A 35 -6.28 3.75 11.85
N GLY A 36 -5.54 4.83 11.56
CA GLY A 36 -5.54 5.43 10.23
C GLY A 36 -5.07 4.45 9.16
N PHE A 37 -4.02 3.67 9.42
CA PHE A 37 -3.55 2.64 8.49
C PHE A 37 -4.59 1.52 8.29
N LEU A 38 -5.19 1.03 9.39
CA LEU A 38 -6.20 -0.04 9.34
C LEU A 38 -7.48 0.37 8.62
N SER A 39 -7.83 1.66 8.63
CA SER A 39 -9.01 2.19 7.92
C SER A 39 -8.94 2.05 6.39
N LEU A 40 -7.75 1.80 5.84
CA LEU A 40 -7.52 1.62 4.41
C LEU A 40 -7.81 0.19 3.94
N PHE A 41 -7.97 -0.77 4.85
CA PHE A 41 -8.14 -2.18 4.51
C PHE A 41 -9.61 -2.55 4.39
N ARG A 42 -9.87 -3.50 3.48
CA ARG A 42 -11.13 -4.22 3.48
C ARG A 42 -11.25 -5.17 4.68
N PRO A 43 -12.47 -5.48 5.14
CA PRO A 43 -12.69 -6.51 6.16
C PRO A 43 -12.10 -7.88 5.79
N ASP A 44 -12.18 -8.24 4.50
CA ASP A 44 -11.71 -9.51 3.94
C ASP A 44 -10.30 -9.45 3.34
N ALA A 45 -9.50 -8.44 3.72
CA ALA A 45 -8.16 -8.26 3.17
C ALA A 45 -7.17 -9.35 3.59
N LEU A 46 -6.13 -9.55 2.77
CA LEU A 46 -4.95 -10.32 3.14
C LEU A 46 -3.69 -9.47 3.02
N TRP A 47 -2.71 -9.74 3.87
CA TRP A 47 -1.43 -9.06 3.84
C TRP A 47 -0.26 -9.99 4.15
N THR A 48 0.77 -9.92 3.32
CA THR A 48 2.09 -10.48 3.63
C THR A 48 3.07 -9.35 3.94
N THR A 49 3.61 -9.34 5.16
CA THR A 49 4.59 -8.33 5.59
C THR A 49 5.92 -8.48 4.86
N GLY A 50 6.80 -7.47 4.92
CA GLY A 50 8.14 -7.53 4.33
C GLY A 50 9.00 -8.69 4.84
N HIS A 51 8.71 -9.19 6.04
CA HIS A 51 9.38 -10.34 6.66
C HIS A 51 8.66 -11.68 6.42
N GLY A 52 7.66 -11.71 5.52
CA GLY A 52 6.97 -12.93 5.12
C GLY A 52 5.88 -13.41 6.06
N LYS A 53 5.47 -12.62 7.06
CA LYS A 53 4.33 -12.97 7.92
C LYS A 53 3.03 -12.81 7.13
N VAL A 54 2.24 -13.88 7.05
CA VAL A 54 0.92 -13.89 6.39
C VAL A 54 -0.18 -13.56 7.40
N LEU A 55 -1.06 -12.64 7.05
CA LEU A 55 -2.18 -12.15 7.85
C LEU A 55 -3.44 -12.21 6.99
N LEU A 56 -4.48 -12.89 7.49
CA LEU A 56 -5.73 -13.15 6.76
C LEU A 56 -6.90 -12.51 7.51
N GLY A 57 -7.59 -11.59 6.85
CA GLY A 57 -8.69 -10.81 7.42
C GLY A 57 -8.22 -9.61 8.23
N LEU A 58 -9.11 -8.62 8.34
CA LEU A 58 -8.82 -7.36 9.05
C LEU A 58 -8.49 -7.56 10.53
N ASP A 59 -9.05 -8.58 11.20
CA ASP A 59 -8.76 -8.85 12.61
C ASP A 59 -7.28 -9.20 12.83
N ALA A 60 -6.74 -10.14 12.04
CA ALA A 60 -5.33 -10.53 12.10
C ALA A 60 -4.39 -9.36 11.73
N ILE A 61 -4.78 -8.58 10.71
CA ILE A 61 -4.02 -7.38 10.30
C ILE A 61 -4.03 -6.33 11.42
N SER A 62 -5.17 -6.17 12.10
CA SER A 62 -5.35 -5.19 13.18
C SER A 62 -4.55 -5.55 14.42
N GLU A 63 -4.62 -6.80 14.86
CA GLU A 63 -3.83 -7.29 15.99
C GLU A 63 -2.33 -7.06 15.74
N PHE A 64 -1.84 -7.45 14.56
CA PHE A 64 -0.43 -7.27 14.21
C PHE A 64 -0.04 -5.80 14.11
N THR A 65 -0.80 -4.99 13.40
CA THR A 65 -0.49 -3.56 13.19
C THR A 65 -0.47 -2.81 14.52
N ARG A 66 -1.45 -3.01 15.40
CA ARG A 66 -1.51 -2.36 16.72
C ARG A 66 -0.35 -2.75 17.62
N ALA A 67 0.13 -4.00 17.50
CA ALA A 67 1.29 -4.46 18.27
C ALA A 67 2.61 -3.91 17.73
N VAL A 68 2.76 -3.80 16.41
CA VAL A 68 4.06 -3.53 15.76
C VAL A 68 4.26 -2.08 15.38
N LEU A 69 3.29 -1.42 14.74
CA LEU A 69 3.48 -0.09 14.14
C LEU A 69 3.86 0.97 15.20
N PRO A 70 3.21 1.06 16.38
CA PRO A 70 3.59 2.03 17.41
C PRO A 70 5.00 1.80 17.98
N GLN A 71 5.49 0.57 17.92
CA GLN A 71 6.79 0.15 18.44
C GLN A 71 7.87 0.12 17.35
N ALA A 72 7.52 0.37 16.10
CA ALA A 72 8.45 0.25 15.00
C ALA A 72 9.54 1.32 15.10
N VAL A 73 10.78 0.91 14.90
CA VAL A 73 11.95 1.77 14.96
C VAL A 73 12.59 1.80 13.59
N TRP A 74 12.61 2.98 13.00
CA TRP A 74 13.43 3.31 11.85
C TRP A 74 13.95 4.72 12.09
N ASP A 75 15.16 4.98 11.64
CA ASP A 75 15.72 6.32 11.61
C ASP A 75 15.10 7.10 10.45
N GLY A 76 15.00 8.42 10.59
CA GLY A 76 14.51 9.34 9.55
C GLY A 76 13.06 9.10 9.10
N ASP A 77 12.77 9.56 7.87
CA ASP A 77 11.44 9.48 7.27
C ASP A 77 11.28 8.21 6.43
N VAL A 78 10.04 7.74 6.31
CA VAL A 78 9.65 6.74 5.32
C VAL A 78 8.90 7.42 4.16
N THR A 79 9.17 7.02 2.92
CA THR A 79 8.48 7.51 1.71
C THR A 79 7.78 6.37 0.98
N TYR A 80 6.67 6.67 0.31
CA TYR A 80 5.93 5.75 -0.56
C TYR A 80 5.57 6.44 -1.88
N GLU A 81 6.05 5.89 -2.99
CA GLU A 81 5.81 6.40 -4.33
C GLU A 81 5.07 5.36 -5.18
N VAL A 82 3.95 5.75 -5.80
CA VAL A 82 3.30 4.91 -6.81
C VAL A 82 4.17 4.89 -8.07
N ILE A 83 4.76 3.73 -8.37
CA ILE A 83 5.60 3.58 -9.57
C ILE A 83 4.83 3.01 -10.75
N HIS A 84 3.74 2.29 -10.50
CA HIS A 84 2.88 1.75 -11.56
C HIS A 84 1.48 1.44 -11.04
N THR A 85 0.47 1.77 -11.84
CA THR A 85 -0.93 1.35 -11.63
C THR A 85 -1.41 0.61 -12.86
N GLN A 86 -1.98 -0.57 -12.65
CA GLN A 86 -2.60 -1.39 -13.68
C GLN A 86 -4.04 -1.72 -13.28
N PHE A 87 -5.01 -1.21 -14.04
CA PHE A 87 -6.40 -1.64 -13.90
C PHE A 87 -6.56 -3.07 -14.45
N LEU A 88 -6.94 -4.00 -13.58
CA LEU A 88 -7.25 -5.39 -13.94
C LEU A 88 -8.72 -5.52 -14.38
N ARG A 89 -9.56 -4.66 -13.80
CA ARG A 89 -10.99 -4.47 -14.07
C ARG A 89 -11.35 -2.99 -13.80
N PRO A 90 -12.53 -2.50 -14.20
CA PRO A 90 -12.96 -1.13 -13.88
C PRO A 90 -13.03 -0.80 -12.38
N ASP A 91 -13.03 -1.81 -11.52
CA ASP A 91 -13.17 -1.73 -10.07
C ASP A 91 -12.00 -2.41 -9.31
N VAL A 92 -10.97 -2.88 -10.03
CA VAL A 92 -9.82 -3.59 -9.44
C VAL A 92 -8.52 -3.09 -10.07
N ALA A 93 -7.59 -2.66 -9.22
CA ALA A 93 -6.28 -2.15 -9.64
C ALA A 93 -5.14 -2.87 -8.91
N ALA A 94 -4.08 -3.21 -9.64
CA ALA A 94 -2.80 -3.60 -9.08
C ALA A 94 -1.87 -2.37 -9.08
N VAL A 95 -1.35 -2.02 -7.91
CA VAL A 95 -0.59 -0.80 -7.66
C VAL A 95 0.77 -1.20 -7.11
N LYS A 96 1.81 -0.93 -7.88
CA LYS A 96 3.19 -1.11 -7.47
C LYS A 96 3.68 0.16 -6.80
N VAL A 97 4.23 0.00 -5.61
CA VAL A 97 4.76 1.10 -4.81
C VAL A 97 6.24 0.87 -4.56
N ARG A 98 7.00 1.95 -4.52
CA ARG A 98 8.36 2.00 -4.01
C ARG A 98 8.32 2.59 -2.61
N GLN A 99 8.79 1.84 -1.62
CA GLN A 99 8.87 2.27 -0.24
C GLN A 99 10.32 2.47 0.14
N VAL A 100 10.70 3.62 0.68
CA VAL A 100 12.08 3.86 1.13
C VAL A 100 12.09 4.32 2.58
N TYR A 101 12.91 3.67 3.41
CA TYR A 101 13.25 4.14 4.75
C TYR A 101 14.59 4.87 4.67
N HIS A 102 14.61 6.15 5.05
CA HIS A 102 15.77 7.02 4.94
C HIS A 102 16.56 7.07 6.25
N SER A 103 17.83 6.68 6.25
CA SER A 103 18.68 6.72 7.45
C SER A 103 20.04 7.36 7.18
N ALA A 104 20.74 7.75 8.24
CA ALA A 104 22.11 8.26 8.14
C ALA A 104 23.10 7.19 7.64
N GLU A 105 22.78 5.91 7.82
CA GLU A 105 23.61 4.77 7.42
C GLU A 105 23.35 4.33 5.97
N GLY A 106 22.28 4.85 5.37
CA GLY A 106 21.85 4.54 4.00
C GLY A 106 20.37 4.19 3.93
N ASP A 107 19.82 4.33 2.72
CA ASP A 107 18.42 4.01 2.45
C ASP A 107 18.21 2.50 2.36
N THR A 108 17.10 2.02 2.91
CA THR A 108 16.60 0.65 2.65
C THR A 108 15.28 0.73 1.91
N GLU A 109 15.03 -0.23 1.02
CA GLU A 109 13.88 -0.19 0.12
C GLU A 109 12.98 -1.43 0.29
N GLY A 110 11.68 -1.19 0.31
CA GLY A 110 10.64 -2.19 0.12
C GLY A 110 9.96 -1.99 -1.23
N ALA A 111 9.43 -3.08 -1.79
CA ALA A 111 8.68 -3.06 -3.03
C ALA A 111 7.23 -3.57 -2.84
N PRO A 112 6.34 -2.81 -2.16
CA PRO A 112 4.96 -3.20 -2.00
C PRO A 112 4.21 -3.41 -3.32
N LEU A 113 3.31 -4.40 -3.32
CA LEU A 113 2.25 -4.56 -4.30
C LEU A 113 0.92 -4.52 -3.56
N TYR A 114 0.04 -3.63 -3.99
CA TYR A 114 -1.32 -3.50 -3.48
C TYR A 114 -2.31 -3.84 -4.58
N VAL A 115 -3.11 -4.87 -4.38
CA VAL A 115 -4.36 -5.04 -5.11
C VAL A 115 -5.43 -4.29 -4.33
N MET A 116 -6.04 -3.32 -5.01
CA MET A 116 -7.05 -2.45 -4.46
C MET A 116 -8.37 -2.70 -5.18
N THR A 117 -9.47 -2.60 -4.46
CA THR A 117 -10.81 -2.67 -5.06
C THR A 117 -11.64 -1.46 -4.67
N ARG A 118 -12.36 -0.90 -5.63
CA ARG A 118 -13.32 0.16 -5.39
C ARG A 118 -14.57 -0.40 -4.72
N GLN A 119 -15.02 0.26 -3.66
CA GLN A 119 -16.28 -0.03 -2.99
C GLN A 119 -17.46 0.59 -3.75
N ASP A 120 -18.68 0.21 -3.38
CA ASP A 120 -19.91 0.79 -3.95
C ASP A 120 -20.03 2.31 -3.70
N ASP A 121 -19.41 2.80 -2.63
CA ASP A 121 -19.34 4.23 -2.29
C ASP A 121 -18.23 5.00 -3.05
N GLY A 122 -17.52 4.32 -3.96
CA GLY A 122 -16.46 4.89 -4.79
C GLY A 122 -15.07 4.90 -4.14
N ARG A 123 -14.93 4.55 -2.86
CA ARG A 123 -13.61 4.53 -2.20
C ARG A 123 -12.79 3.33 -2.64
N TRP A 124 -11.49 3.54 -2.82
CA TRP A 124 -10.55 2.44 -3.05
C TRP A 124 -9.97 1.96 -1.71
N LEU A 125 -9.97 0.65 -1.49
CA LEU A 125 -9.42 0.02 -0.29
C LEU A 125 -8.41 -1.08 -0.66
N LEU A 126 -7.46 -1.29 0.24
CA LEU A 126 -6.47 -2.37 0.19
C LEU A 126 -7.18 -3.73 0.36
N HIS A 127 -6.98 -4.65 -0.59
CA HIS A 127 -7.62 -5.98 -0.57
C HIS A 127 -6.60 -7.12 -0.48
N ALA A 128 -5.55 -7.10 -1.30
CA ALA A 128 -4.45 -8.04 -1.18
C ALA A 128 -3.12 -7.30 -1.26
N CYS A 129 -2.33 -7.39 -0.20
CA CYS A 129 -1.10 -6.64 -0.07
C CYS A 129 0.08 -7.59 0.15
N GLN A 130 1.21 -7.27 -0.46
CA GLN A 130 2.47 -7.90 -0.12
C GLN A 130 3.58 -6.87 -0.18
N ASN A 131 4.48 -6.91 0.80
CA ASN A 131 5.75 -6.19 0.71
C ASN A 131 6.91 -7.17 0.60
N THR A 132 7.96 -6.79 -0.12
CA THR A 132 9.20 -7.55 -0.23
C THR A 132 10.36 -6.58 -0.06
N GLU A 133 11.33 -6.92 0.77
CA GLU A 133 12.58 -6.16 0.89
C GLU A 133 13.36 -6.22 -0.43
N VAL A 134 13.86 -5.08 -0.89
CA VAL A 134 14.78 -5.00 -2.03
C VAL A 134 16.20 -5.16 -1.49
N ARG A 135 16.88 -6.22 -1.91
CA ARG A 135 18.29 -6.46 -1.59
C ARG A 135 19.15 -6.25 -2.83
N SER A 136 20.30 -5.60 -2.65
CA SER A 136 21.35 -5.58 -3.66
C SER A 136 21.78 -7.02 -3.95
N GLY A 137 21.60 -7.45 -5.20
CA GLY A 137 22.03 -8.77 -5.68
C GLY A 137 23.54 -8.88 -5.85
#